data_AF-A0A3A9FE09-F1
#
_entry.id   AF-A0A3A9FE09-F1
#
_cell.length_a   1.000
_cell.length_b   1.000
_cell.length_c   1.000
_cell.angle_alpha   90.00
_cell.angle_beta   90.00
_cell.angle_gamma   90.00
#
_symmetry.space_group_name_H-M   'P 1'
#
loop_
_entity.id
_entity.type
_entity.pdbx_description
1 polymer ?
#
loop_
_entity_poly.entity_id
_entity_poly.type
_entity_poly.pdbx_seq_one_letter_code
_entity_poly.pdbx_strand_id
1 'polypeptide(L)'
;MSSEMKKSHGGYNNIGKAIIHTMIVLYGLSMVFLFYKQTGWSGGAVYESDLPVHIRMIIEDGWYYSLTAFVYQALYQIPFVLPDGAPFGNLAIAFFLGLCGTVSVYLTACLLRETQMTREERSLTAWHLLGGLLLNFVMPCYIRGIADGRYIGMESASIWHNSTYIVMKMAGLFCILYYGKLEKKYRQRISVAEWIIFTLLLSLCTAVKPSFLLVFAPVMAIFLLVDLIRRTPFQKVFVFGSTVFVPLLVVWFQNMILFGRETGNGWEIRPGYALSLHSAYPLLSAALSIFFPLALLLILLFISRRELLTERQFLGTWLMAVVGFLEVFLFTETGDRAGDGNFMWGYSFAILMIFVISLTKWAEMGKGILRKKGTQRCLPEIGAFVFSALVLLWHIYCGIYFYVHLLQGVSYYMWD
;
A
#
# COMPACT_ATOMS: atom_id res chain seq x y z
N MET A 1 0.34 -20.33 37.72
CA MET A 1 0.86 -20.70 36.38
C MET A 1 2.37 -20.88 36.49
N SER A 2 2.86 -22.11 36.42
CA SER A 2 4.28 -22.44 36.66
C SER A 2 5.20 -21.91 35.54
N SER A 3 6.48 -21.72 35.86
CA SER A 3 7.53 -21.22 34.97
C SER A 3 7.76 -22.10 33.73
N GLU A 4 7.38 -23.37 33.78
CA GLU A 4 7.51 -24.32 32.65
C GLU A 4 6.45 -24.09 31.56
N MET A 5 5.23 -23.69 31.94
CA MET A 5 4.17 -23.32 30.98
C MET A 5 4.51 -22.05 30.19
N LYS A 6 5.23 -21.10 30.81
CA LYS A 6 5.75 -19.90 30.12
C LYS A 6 6.89 -20.24 29.16
N LYS A 7 7.77 -21.19 29.51
CA LYS A 7 8.85 -21.66 28.63
C LYS A 7 8.32 -22.39 27.39
N SER A 8 7.30 -23.25 27.52
CA SER A 8 6.74 -23.96 26.36
C SER A 8 6.00 -23.01 25.41
N HIS A 9 5.19 -22.07 25.92
CA HIS A 9 4.52 -21.05 25.10
C HIS A 9 5.51 -20.12 24.37
N GLY A 10 6.65 -19.81 24.99
CA GLY A 10 7.74 -19.06 24.36
C GLY A 10 8.39 -19.81 23.18
N GLY A 11 8.59 -21.12 23.34
CA GLY A 11 9.17 -21.99 22.29
C GLY A 11 8.30 -22.10 21.04
N TYR A 12 7.00 -22.38 21.18
CA TYR A 12 6.08 -22.49 20.04
C TYR A 12 5.91 -21.16 19.28
N ASN A 13 5.88 -20.03 19.99
CA ASN A 13 5.81 -18.71 19.37
C ASN A 13 7.09 -18.41 18.55
N ASN A 14 8.26 -18.86 19.01
CA ASN A 14 9.51 -18.68 18.27
C ASN A 14 9.58 -19.55 17.01
N ILE A 15 9.11 -20.81 17.07
CA ILE A 15 9.03 -21.69 15.89
C ILE A 15 8.07 -21.10 14.85
N GLY A 16 6.88 -20.67 15.27
CA GLY A 16 5.90 -20.04 14.37
C GLY A 16 6.46 -18.79 13.69
N LYS A 17 7.17 -17.94 14.42
CA LYS A 17 7.86 -16.77 13.84
C LYS A 17 8.92 -17.19 12.83
N ALA A 18 9.76 -18.19 13.15
CA ALA A 18 10.80 -18.66 12.25
C ALA A 18 10.21 -19.16 10.93
N ILE A 19 9.13 -19.95 10.97
CA ILE A 19 8.43 -20.44 9.78
C ILE A 19 7.96 -19.26 8.92
N ILE A 20 7.31 -18.26 9.53
CA ILE A 20 6.78 -17.11 8.78
C ILE A 20 7.92 -16.25 8.21
N HIS A 21 9.02 -16.06 8.95
CA HIS A 21 10.21 -15.38 8.41
C HIS A 21 10.75 -16.10 7.17
N THR A 22 10.84 -17.44 7.21
CA THR A 22 11.23 -18.23 6.04
C THR A 22 10.27 -18.02 4.87
N MET A 23 8.95 -18.00 5.10
CA MET A 23 7.97 -17.72 4.06
C MET A 23 8.14 -16.31 3.46
N ILE A 24 8.40 -15.30 4.28
CA ILE A 24 8.63 -13.91 3.83
C ILE A 24 9.92 -13.83 2.99
N VAL A 25 10.98 -14.55 3.38
CA VAL A 25 12.23 -14.62 2.63
C VAL A 25 12.02 -15.31 1.28
N LEU A 26 11.31 -16.45 1.26
CA LEU A 26 10.98 -17.15 0.01
C LEU A 26 10.14 -16.28 -0.93
N TYR A 27 9.17 -15.55 -0.38
CA TYR A 27 8.39 -14.55 -1.13
C TYR A 27 9.28 -13.42 -1.69
N GLY A 28 10.26 -12.95 -0.93
CA GLY A 28 11.27 -12.01 -1.41
C GLY A 28 12.06 -12.55 -2.59
N LEU A 29 12.56 -13.78 -2.48
CA LEU A 29 13.31 -14.44 -3.56
C LEU A 29 12.45 -14.67 -4.81
N SER A 30 11.17 -15.03 -4.67
CA SER A 30 10.27 -15.16 -5.81
C SER A 30 9.98 -13.82 -6.48
N MET A 31 9.93 -12.72 -5.72
CA MET A 31 9.84 -11.36 -6.30
C MET A 31 11.10 -10.99 -7.08
N VAL A 32 12.30 -11.30 -6.58
CA VAL A 32 13.55 -11.06 -7.33
C VAL A 32 13.52 -11.83 -8.66
N PHE A 33 13.09 -13.10 -8.65
CA PHE A 33 12.91 -13.87 -9.88
C PHE A 33 11.91 -13.20 -10.84
N LEU A 34 10.72 -12.83 -10.33
CA LEU A 34 9.67 -12.16 -11.12
C LEU A 34 10.20 -10.87 -11.76
N PHE A 35 10.80 -9.99 -10.95
CA PHE A 35 11.29 -8.70 -11.42
C PHE A 35 12.44 -8.83 -12.40
N TYR A 36 13.30 -9.85 -12.25
CA TYR A 36 14.34 -10.13 -13.23
C TYR A 36 13.73 -10.50 -14.59
N LYS A 37 12.73 -11.39 -14.61
CA LYS A 37 12.01 -11.75 -15.84
C LYS A 37 11.28 -10.56 -16.47
N GLN A 38 10.72 -9.70 -15.64
CA GLN A 38 10.05 -8.47 -16.04
C GLN A 38 10.98 -7.41 -16.63
N THR A 39 12.31 -7.51 -16.50
CA THR A 39 13.24 -6.53 -17.10
C THR A 39 13.31 -6.62 -18.62
N GLY A 40 12.93 -7.76 -19.21
CA GLY A 40 13.19 -8.05 -20.62
C GLY A 40 12.09 -7.67 -21.61
N TRP A 41 10.85 -7.39 -21.20
CA TRP A 41 9.70 -7.46 -22.13
C TRP A 41 8.52 -6.52 -21.83
N SER A 42 8.07 -5.75 -22.84
CA SER A 42 6.91 -4.83 -22.79
C SER A 42 5.85 -5.18 -23.85
N GLY A 43 4.55 -5.07 -23.52
CA GLY A 43 3.44 -5.07 -24.48
C GLY A 43 2.91 -6.45 -24.90
N GLY A 44 1.98 -7.02 -24.12
CA GLY A 44 1.31 -8.31 -24.41
C GLY A 44 2.20 -9.55 -24.29
N ALA A 45 3.40 -9.40 -23.71
CA ALA A 45 4.41 -10.43 -23.63
C ALA A 45 4.33 -11.27 -22.33
N VAL A 46 5.08 -12.37 -22.30
CA VAL A 46 5.29 -13.18 -21.10
C VAL A 46 6.03 -12.32 -20.05
N TYR A 47 5.54 -12.28 -18.82
CA TYR A 47 6.03 -11.39 -17.74
C TYR A 47 5.90 -9.88 -18.04
N GLU A 48 4.79 -9.46 -18.64
CA GLU A 48 4.54 -8.04 -18.91
C GLU A 48 4.66 -7.17 -17.63
N SER A 49 5.27 -5.98 -17.76
CA SER A 49 5.31 -4.97 -16.71
C SER A 49 5.75 -3.59 -17.23
N ASP A 50 5.64 -2.56 -16.37
CA ASP A 50 6.15 -1.22 -16.65
C ASP A 50 7.69 -1.15 -16.56
N LEU A 51 8.34 -2.20 -16.04
CA LEU A 51 9.76 -2.16 -15.68
C LEU A 51 10.70 -1.92 -16.89
N PRO A 52 10.54 -2.58 -18.05
CA PRO A 52 11.39 -2.33 -19.21
C PRO A 52 11.22 -0.93 -19.76
N VAL A 53 10.00 -0.39 -19.73
CA VAL A 53 9.72 0.99 -20.17
C VAL A 53 10.45 1.97 -19.25
N HIS A 54 10.35 1.78 -17.93
CA HIS A 54 11.11 2.60 -16.98
C HIS A 54 12.62 2.48 -17.21
N ILE A 55 13.17 1.27 -17.39
CA ILE A 55 14.59 1.08 -17.67
C ILE A 55 15.00 1.81 -18.96
N ARG A 56 14.23 1.67 -20.04
CA ARG A 56 14.49 2.31 -21.33
C ARG A 56 14.51 3.83 -21.23
N MET A 57 13.49 4.41 -20.59
CA MET A 57 13.39 5.86 -20.37
C MET A 57 14.65 6.42 -19.69
N ILE A 58 15.27 5.65 -18.80
CA ILE A 58 16.41 6.07 -17.98
C ILE A 58 17.74 5.86 -18.69
N ILE A 59 17.89 4.72 -19.36
CA ILE A 59 19.16 4.24 -19.92
C ILE A 59 19.33 4.66 -21.38
N GLU A 60 18.26 4.61 -22.16
CA GLU A 60 18.28 4.93 -23.60
C GLU A 60 17.85 6.38 -23.84
N ASP A 61 16.72 6.81 -23.28
CA ASP A 61 16.11 8.10 -23.60
C ASP A 61 16.67 9.27 -22.76
N GLY A 62 17.38 8.97 -21.66
CA GLY A 62 17.93 9.98 -20.75
C GLY A 62 16.87 10.83 -20.05
N TRP A 63 15.65 10.31 -19.87
CA TRP A 63 14.51 11.01 -19.29
C TRP A 63 14.36 10.70 -17.80
N TYR A 64 14.51 11.73 -16.95
CA TYR A 64 14.53 11.60 -15.49
C TYR A 64 13.54 12.54 -14.80
N TYR A 65 12.63 11.99 -14.00
CA TYR A 65 11.75 12.79 -13.15
C TYR A 65 11.56 12.21 -11.73
N SER A 66 12.01 10.97 -11.46
CA SER A 66 11.82 10.31 -10.17
C SER A 66 13.14 9.88 -9.53
N LEU A 67 13.16 9.76 -8.20
CA LEU A 67 14.30 9.22 -7.45
C LEU A 67 14.61 7.78 -7.87
N THR A 68 13.57 7.00 -8.18
CA THR A 68 13.71 5.63 -8.69
C THR A 68 14.54 5.60 -9.97
N ALA A 69 14.39 6.61 -10.84
CA ALA A 69 15.15 6.70 -12.07
C ALA A 69 16.66 6.80 -11.82
N PHE A 70 17.07 7.65 -10.87
CA PHE A 70 18.48 7.80 -10.49
C PHE A 70 19.04 6.54 -9.82
N VAL A 71 18.23 5.82 -9.02
CA VAL A 71 18.65 4.53 -8.44
C VAL A 71 18.92 3.52 -9.55
N TYR A 72 18.03 3.40 -10.54
CA TYR A 72 18.21 2.47 -11.66
C TYR A 72 19.45 2.82 -12.47
N GLN A 73 19.65 4.11 -12.78
CA GLN A 73 20.85 4.59 -13.46
C GLN A 73 22.12 4.15 -12.72
N ALA A 74 22.19 4.39 -11.41
CA ALA A 74 23.35 4.00 -10.59
C ALA A 74 23.61 2.49 -10.60
N LEU A 75 22.55 1.66 -10.60
CA LEU A 75 22.68 0.20 -10.67
C LEU A 75 23.16 -0.28 -12.05
N TYR A 76 22.81 0.42 -13.12
CA TYR A 76 23.26 0.13 -14.49
C TYR A 76 24.68 0.61 -14.79
N GLN A 77 25.26 1.51 -13.99
CA GLN A 77 26.66 1.94 -14.15
C GLN A 77 27.66 0.83 -13.82
N ILE A 78 27.23 -0.31 -13.27
CA ILE A 78 28.09 -1.45 -12.95
C ILE A 78 28.38 -2.22 -14.26
N PRO A 79 29.61 -2.20 -14.81
CA PRO A 79 29.93 -2.74 -16.13
C PRO A 79 30.18 -4.25 -16.05
N PHE A 80 29.17 -5.00 -15.59
CA PHE A 80 29.21 -6.45 -15.50
C PHE A 80 28.07 -7.04 -16.34
N VAL A 81 28.37 -8.13 -17.06
CA VAL A 81 27.41 -8.85 -17.91
C VAL A 81 27.22 -10.24 -17.32
N LEU A 82 25.96 -10.65 -17.20
CA LEU A 82 25.57 -11.95 -16.68
C LEU A 82 25.88 -13.08 -17.70
N PRO A 83 25.95 -14.35 -17.26
CA PRO A 83 26.24 -15.47 -18.17
C PRO A 83 25.25 -15.65 -19.33
N ASP A 84 24.02 -15.12 -19.22
CA ASP A 84 22.99 -15.11 -20.25
C ASP A 84 23.08 -13.91 -21.21
N GLY A 85 24.10 -13.06 -21.05
CA GLY A 85 24.33 -11.86 -21.87
C GLY A 85 23.58 -10.62 -21.40
N ALA A 86 22.76 -10.71 -20.35
CA ALA A 86 22.03 -9.57 -19.83
C ALA A 86 22.93 -8.63 -18.98
N PRO A 87 22.67 -7.30 -18.98
CA PRO A 87 23.36 -6.39 -18.07
C PRO A 87 23.10 -6.75 -16.61
N PHE A 88 24.12 -6.65 -15.75
CA PHE A 88 23.97 -6.83 -14.30
C PHE A 88 22.92 -5.89 -13.69
N GLY A 89 22.75 -4.70 -14.27
CA GLY A 89 21.72 -3.73 -13.89
C GLY A 89 20.32 -4.35 -13.80
N ASN A 90 19.96 -5.27 -14.69
CA ASN A 90 18.68 -5.98 -14.67
C ASN A 90 18.50 -6.76 -13.35
N LEU A 91 19.50 -7.55 -12.95
CA LEU A 91 19.49 -8.32 -11.71
C LEU A 91 19.55 -7.42 -10.47
N ALA A 92 20.35 -6.35 -10.53
CA ALA A 92 20.49 -5.40 -9.44
C ALA A 92 19.18 -4.66 -9.15
N ILE A 93 18.45 -4.22 -10.19
CA ILE A 93 17.10 -3.64 -10.04
C ILE A 93 16.12 -4.67 -9.48
N ALA A 94 16.14 -5.90 -10.01
CA ALA A 94 15.25 -6.95 -9.53
C ALA A 94 15.47 -7.24 -8.03
N PHE A 95 16.72 -7.28 -7.59
CA PHE A 95 17.07 -7.43 -6.18
C PHE A 95 16.59 -6.24 -5.34
N PHE A 96 16.82 -5.01 -5.82
CA PHE A 96 16.36 -3.80 -5.16
C PHE A 96 14.83 -3.78 -4.97
N LEU A 97 14.07 -4.07 -6.03
CA LEU A 97 12.61 -4.13 -5.98
C LEU A 97 12.12 -5.28 -5.08
N GLY A 98 12.75 -6.45 -5.15
CA GLY A 98 12.46 -7.58 -4.26
C GLY A 98 12.66 -7.22 -2.80
N LEU A 99 13.76 -6.53 -2.48
CA LEU A 99 14.03 -6.00 -1.15
C LEU A 99 12.97 -4.99 -0.71
N CYS A 100 12.57 -4.04 -1.57
CA CYS A 100 11.51 -3.09 -1.26
C CYS A 100 10.17 -3.78 -0.97
N GLY A 101 9.82 -4.81 -1.75
CA GLY A 101 8.63 -5.63 -1.52
C GLY A 101 8.70 -6.38 -0.18
N THR A 102 9.82 -7.04 0.11
CA THR A 102 10.02 -7.77 1.38
C THR A 102 10.02 -6.83 2.59
N VAL A 103 10.66 -5.68 2.50
CA VAL A 103 10.64 -4.67 3.57
C VAL A 103 9.21 -4.17 3.78
N SER A 104 8.44 -3.95 2.71
CA SER A 104 7.02 -3.56 2.83
C SER A 104 6.21 -4.55 3.65
N VAL A 105 6.43 -5.87 3.51
CA VAL A 105 5.79 -6.90 4.35
C VAL A 105 6.08 -6.69 5.83
N TYR A 106 7.34 -6.46 6.20
CA TYR A 106 7.73 -6.19 7.58
C TYR A 106 7.18 -4.87 8.11
N LEU A 107 7.11 -3.83 7.27
CA LEU A 107 6.53 -2.55 7.65
C LEU A 107 5.00 -2.66 7.84
N THR A 108 4.31 -3.44 7.02
CA THR A 108 2.89 -3.77 7.22
C THR A 108 2.69 -4.53 8.55
N ALA A 109 3.56 -5.49 8.88
CA ALA A 109 3.54 -6.17 10.17
C ALA A 109 3.77 -5.20 11.36
N CYS A 110 4.71 -4.25 11.21
CA CYS A 110 4.92 -3.18 12.19
C CYS A 110 3.68 -2.30 12.33
N LEU A 111 3.01 -1.97 11.23
CA LEU A 111 1.81 -1.15 11.26
C LEU A 111 0.66 -1.86 11.96
N LEU A 112 0.44 -3.15 11.69
CA LEU A 112 -0.54 -3.98 12.42
C LEU A 112 -0.28 -4.01 13.93
N ARG A 113 0.99 -4.02 14.34
CA ARG A 113 1.34 -3.93 15.76
C ARG A 113 0.95 -2.56 16.32
N GLU A 114 1.35 -1.48 15.65
CA GLU A 114 1.07 -0.12 16.11
C GLU A 114 -0.43 0.20 16.18
N THR A 115 -1.25 -0.40 15.31
CA THR A 115 -2.73 -0.25 15.35
C THR A 115 -3.36 -1.08 16.46
N GLN A 116 -2.78 -2.22 16.84
CA GLN A 116 -3.26 -3.06 17.94
C GLN A 116 -2.83 -2.59 19.33
N MET A 117 -1.80 -1.74 19.43
CA MET A 117 -1.02 -1.59 20.66
C MET A 117 -1.81 -1.06 21.87
N THR A 118 -2.10 -2.00 22.79
CA THR A 118 -1.95 -1.79 24.23
C THR A 118 -0.45 -1.72 24.57
N ARG A 119 -0.06 -0.91 25.56
CA ARG A 119 1.34 -0.48 25.86
C ARG A 119 2.40 -1.58 26.10
N GLU A 120 2.06 -2.88 26.09
CA GLU A 120 2.90 -3.96 26.60
C GLU A 120 3.69 -4.77 25.54
N GLU A 121 3.25 -4.85 24.27
CA GLU A 121 3.95 -5.68 23.26
C GLU A 121 4.93 -4.87 22.40
N ARG A 122 6.24 -4.98 22.70
CA ARG A 122 7.30 -4.35 21.89
C ARG A 122 7.74 -5.16 20.66
N SER A 123 7.59 -6.48 20.69
CA SER A 123 8.09 -7.37 19.61
C SER A 123 7.01 -7.75 18.62
N LEU A 124 7.35 -7.92 17.35
CA LEU A 124 6.46 -8.54 16.36
C LEU A 124 6.12 -9.98 16.78
N THR A 125 4.84 -10.32 16.74
CA THR A 125 4.33 -11.68 16.98
C THR A 125 4.17 -12.42 15.64
N ALA A 126 4.02 -13.75 15.67
CA ALA A 126 3.71 -14.53 14.48
C ALA A 126 2.45 -14.01 13.76
N TRP A 127 1.43 -13.59 14.50
CA TRP A 127 0.22 -12.96 13.95
C TRP A 127 0.53 -11.71 13.13
N HIS A 128 1.37 -10.80 13.65
CA HIS A 128 1.74 -9.58 12.95
C HIS A 128 2.49 -9.89 11.64
N LEU A 129 3.43 -10.83 11.68
CA LEU A 129 4.19 -11.25 10.50
C LEU A 129 3.31 -11.91 9.44
N LEU A 130 2.42 -12.81 9.87
CA LEU A 130 1.46 -13.47 8.98
C LEU A 130 0.51 -12.46 8.36
N GLY A 131 -0.07 -11.56 9.16
CA GLY A 131 -0.92 -10.49 8.66
C GLY A 131 -0.19 -9.57 7.69
N GLY A 132 1.07 -9.22 7.97
CA GLY A 132 1.91 -8.45 7.05
C GLY A 132 2.08 -9.15 5.70
N LEU A 133 2.34 -10.46 5.70
CA LEU A 133 2.47 -11.26 4.48
C LEU A 133 1.14 -11.35 3.72
N LEU A 134 0.05 -11.73 4.40
CA LEU A 134 -1.26 -11.90 3.79
C LEU A 134 -1.82 -10.60 3.20
N LEU A 135 -1.62 -9.46 3.86
CA LEU A 135 -2.06 -8.16 3.35
C LEU A 135 -1.26 -7.70 2.11
N ASN A 136 -0.06 -8.24 1.90
CA ASN A 136 0.69 -8.07 0.65
C ASN A 136 0.32 -9.09 -0.44
N PHE A 137 -0.69 -9.92 -0.19
CA PHE A 137 -1.36 -10.79 -1.16
C PHE A 137 -2.83 -10.43 -1.37
N VAL A 138 -3.33 -9.34 -0.78
CA VAL A 138 -4.70 -8.91 -1.03
C VAL A 138 -4.83 -8.41 -2.46
N MET A 139 -5.86 -8.90 -3.15
CA MET A 139 -6.30 -8.50 -4.49
C MET A 139 -7.84 -8.37 -4.46
N PRO A 140 -8.49 -7.58 -5.34
CA PRO A 140 -9.95 -7.51 -5.45
C PRO A 140 -10.66 -8.86 -5.45
N CYS A 141 -11.89 -8.87 -4.93
CA CYS A 141 -12.81 -9.99 -5.07
C CYS A 141 -13.22 -10.14 -6.54
N TYR A 142 -12.40 -10.83 -7.33
CA TYR A 142 -12.66 -11.00 -8.75
C TYR A 142 -13.92 -11.81 -9.00
N ILE A 143 -14.78 -11.28 -9.86
CA ILE A 143 -15.94 -11.96 -10.42
C ILE A 143 -15.87 -11.77 -11.93
N ARG A 144 -15.94 -12.88 -12.67
CA ARG A 144 -15.86 -12.87 -14.13
C ARG A 144 -16.98 -12.00 -14.73
N GLY A 145 -16.63 -11.14 -15.67
CA GLY A 145 -17.57 -10.27 -16.39
C GLY A 145 -17.80 -8.89 -15.80
N ILE A 146 -17.13 -8.53 -14.69
CA ILE A 146 -17.24 -7.20 -14.08
C ILE A 146 -16.18 -6.21 -14.58
N ALA A 147 -14.95 -6.69 -14.74
CA ALA A 147 -13.81 -5.93 -15.25
C ALA A 147 -13.07 -6.76 -16.30
N ASP A 148 -12.27 -6.08 -17.11
CA ASP A 148 -11.53 -6.68 -18.23
C ASP A 148 -10.49 -7.71 -17.76
N GLY A 149 -9.87 -7.45 -16.60
CA GLY A 149 -8.88 -8.34 -15.99
C GLY A 149 -9.22 -8.72 -14.55
N ARG A 150 -8.38 -9.57 -13.97
CA ARG A 150 -8.48 -9.97 -12.55
C ARG A 150 -8.07 -8.85 -11.58
N TYR A 151 -7.19 -7.98 -12.04
CA TYR A 151 -6.77 -6.77 -11.37
C TYR A 151 -7.16 -5.55 -12.19
N ILE A 152 -6.83 -5.48 -13.48
CA ILE A 152 -7.10 -4.30 -14.32
C ILE A 152 -8.61 -4.01 -14.40
N GLY A 153 -8.99 -2.77 -14.07
CA GLY A 153 -10.39 -2.34 -13.87
C GLY A 153 -10.90 -2.50 -12.43
N MET A 154 -10.10 -3.10 -11.56
CA MET A 154 -10.26 -3.18 -10.11
C MET A 154 -8.96 -2.68 -9.44
N GLU A 155 -8.98 -2.42 -8.14
CA GLU A 155 -7.86 -1.77 -7.44
C GLU A 155 -7.32 -2.58 -6.27
N SER A 156 -6.01 -2.57 -6.09
CA SER A 156 -5.32 -3.51 -5.20
C SER A 156 -4.22 -2.83 -4.39
N ALA A 157 -4.04 -3.30 -3.16
CA ALA A 157 -2.88 -2.93 -2.33
C ALA A 157 -1.55 -3.51 -2.86
N SER A 158 -1.61 -4.56 -3.68
CA SER A 158 -0.46 -5.36 -4.11
C SER A 158 -0.35 -5.34 -5.63
N ILE A 159 0.66 -4.65 -6.13
CA ILE A 159 0.90 -4.41 -7.55
C ILE A 159 2.36 -4.78 -7.83
N TRP A 160 2.57 -5.80 -8.65
CA TRP A 160 3.90 -6.34 -8.94
C TRP A 160 4.46 -5.90 -10.30
N HIS A 161 3.65 -5.34 -11.20
CA HIS A 161 4.14 -4.84 -12.49
C HIS A 161 4.59 -3.37 -12.45
N ASN A 162 4.18 -2.61 -11.42
CA ASN A 162 4.52 -1.20 -11.29
C ASN A 162 5.71 -1.01 -10.33
N SER A 163 6.90 -0.83 -10.92
CA SER A 163 8.14 -0.74 -10.17
C SER A 163 8.22 0.50 -9.26
N THR A 164 7.72 1.64 -9.71
CA THR A 164 7.69 2.88 -8.91
C THR A 164 6.73 2.78 -7.73
N TYR A 165 5.58 2.11 -7.90
CA TYR A 165 4.63 1.85 -6.81
C TYR A 165 5.25 0.96 -5.72
N ILE A 166 6.01 -0.07 -6.08
CA ILE A 166 6.66 -0.97 -5.11
C ILE A 166 7.58 -0.17 -4.17
N VAL A 167 8.41 0.71 -4.73
CA VAL A 167 9.31 1.57 -3.95
C VAL A 167 8.51 2.62 -3.15
N MET A 168 7.49 3.23 -3.77
CA MET A 168 6.63 4.23 -3.11
C MET A 168 5.89 3.63 -1.91
N LYS A 169 5.33 2.42 -2.06
CA LYS A 169 4.63 1.69 -1.00
C LYS A 169 5.52 1.48 0.21
N MET A 170 6.77 1.05 0.01
CA MET A 170 7.75 0.91 1.08
C MET A 170 8.01 2.25 1.79
N ALA A 171 8.31 3.30 1.03
CA ALA A 171 8.58 4.63 1.57
C ALA A 171 7.36 5.25 2.28
N GLY A 172 6.17 5.06 1.74
CA GLY A 172 4.90 5.50 2.32
C GLY A 172 4.58 4.78 3.62
N LEU A 173 4.88 3.48 3.73
CA LEU A 173 4.74 2.74 4.99
C LEU A 173 5.68 3.29 6.09
N PHE A 174 6.92 3.64 5.75
CA PHE A 174 7.79 4.37 6.66
C PHE A 174 7.18 5.72 7.07
N CYS A 175 6.63 6.49 6.12
CA CYS A 175 5.96 7.76 6.38
C CYS A 175 4.81 7.58 7.39
N ILE A 176 3.94 6.60 7.19
CA ILE A 176 2.79 6.34 8.07
C ILE A 176 3.25 5.91 9.48
N LEU A 177 4.24 5.03 9.59
CA LEU A 177 4.78 4.62 10.89
C LEU A 177 5.41 5.79 11.66
N TYR A 178 6.15 6.66 10.97
CA TYR A 178 6.74 7.84 11.58
C TYR A 178 5.68 8.89 11.93
N TYR A 179 4.73 9.14 11.02
CA TYR A 179 3.56 9.99 11.26
C TYR A 179 2.79 9.54 12.50
N GLY A 180 2.53 8.25 12.67
CA GLY A 180 1.83 7.71 13.85
C GLY A 180 2.56 8.02 15.18
N LYS A 181 3.89 8.16 15.17
CA LYS A 181 4.66 8.64 16.32
C LYS A 181 4.53 10.15 16.52
N LEU A 182 4.54 10.93 15.43
CA LEU A 182 4.42 12.39 15.50
C LEU A 182 3.01 12.86 15.87
N GLU A 183 1.98 12.20 15.33
CA GLU A 183 0.56 12.50 15.56
C GLU A 183 0.22 12.46 17.06
N LYS A 184 0.79 11.51 17.80
CA LYS A 184 0.58 11.36 19.26
C LYS A 184 1.21 12.50 20.08
N LYS A 185 2.20 13.23 19.55
CA LYS A 185 3.00 14.21 20.33
C LYS A 185 2.97 15.64 19.82
N TYR A 186 2.57 15.89 18.57
CA TYR A 186 2.73 17.22 17.96
C TYR A 186 1.95 18.32 18.71
N ARG A 187 0.83 17.95 19.36
CA ARG A 187 0.05 18.84 20.24
C ARG A 187 0.83 19.31 21.46
N GLN A 188 1.88 18.60 21.86
CA GLN A 188 2.80 19.01 22.93
C GLN A 188 3.97 19.79 22.31
N ARG A 189 4.84 19.09 21.56
CA ARG A 189 5.99 19.64 20.84
C ARG A 189 6.56 18.57 19.89
N ILE A 190 7.03 18.98 18.73
CA ILE A 190 7.96 18.18 17.91
C ILE A 190 9.33 18.83 17.93
N SER A 191 10.39 18.02 17.94
CA SER A 191 11.76 18.53 17.85
C SER A 191 12.09 18.91 16.40
N VAL A 192 13.11 19.76 16.22
CA VAL A 192 13.60 20.15 14.89
C VAL A 192 14.10 18.91 14.12
N ALA A 193 14.80 18.00 14.79
CA ALA A 193 15.26 16.76 14.17
C ALA A 193 14.09 15.89 13.69
N GLU A 194 13.02 15.77 14.49
CA GLU A 194 11.83 15.00 14.10
C GLU A 194 11.09 15.62 12.92
N TRP A 195 11.02 16.95 12.89
CA TRP A 195 10.49 17.69 11.77
C TRP A 195 11.31 17.44 10.50
N ILE A 196 12.65 17.60 10.57
CA ILE A 196 13.56 17.38 9.44
C ILE A 196 13.44 15.95 8.92
N ILE A 197 13.48 14.95 9.81
CA ILE A 197 13.38 13.54 9.44
C ILE A 197 12.06 13.26 8.72
N PHE A 198 10.94 13.79 9.21
CA PHE A 198 9.64 13.54 8.58
C PHE A 198 9.51 14.25 7.24
N THR A 199 9.93 15.51 7.15
CA THR A 199 9.98 16.26 5.89
C THR A 199 10.81 15.52 4.84
N LEU A 200 12.02 15.07 5.19
CA LEU A 200 12.89 14.31 4.29
C LEU A 200 12.25 12.99 3.87
N LEU A 201 11.62 12.26 4.81
CA LEU A 201 10.96 10.99 4.51
C LEU A 201 9.79 11.18 3.53
N LEU A 202 8.96 12.21 3.74
CA LEU A 202 7.90 12.60 2.81
C LEU A 202 8.48 13.00 1.44
N SER A 203 9.56 13.78 1.41
CA SER A 203 10.21 14.23 0.17
C SER A 203 10.79 13.05 -0.61
N LEU A 204 11.43 12.09 0.05
CA LEU A 204 11.96 10.88 -0.58
C LEU A 204 10.84 10.00 -1.15
N CYS A 205 9.76 9.80 -0.38
CA CYS A 205 8.58 9.07 -0.86
C CYS A 205 7.95 9.77 -2.08
N THR A 206 7.80 11.08 -2.03
CA THR A 206 7.24 11.89 -3.12
C THR A 206 8.14 11.87 -4.36
N ALA A 207 9.46 11.96 -4.17
CA ALA A 207 10.43 11.91 -5.25
C ALA A 207 10.43 10.55 -5.96
N VAL A 208 10.14 9.45 -5.25
CA VAL A 208 9.88 8.14 -5.87
C VAL A 208 8.60 8.20 -6.70
N LYS A 209 7.50 8.64 -6.10
CA LYS A 209 6.20 8.82 -6.77
C LYS A 209 5.29 9.75 -5.96
N PRO A 210 4.63 10.75 -6.56
CA PRO A 210 3.86 11.74 -5.80
C PRO A 210 2.54 11.20 -5.21
N SER A 211 2.06 10.06 -5.71
CA SER A 211 0.72 9.52 -5.42
C SER A 211 0.43 9.33 -3.92
N PHE A 212 1.43 8.95 -3.10
CA PHE A 212 1.24 8.87 -1.65
C PHE A 212 0.93 10.23 -1.02
N LEU A 213 1.69 11.28 -1.40
CA LEU A 213 1.54 12.62 -0.82
C LEU A 213 0.20 13.23 -1.21
N LEU A 214 -0.24 13.04 -2.46
CA LEU A 214 -1.51 13.57 -2.96
C LEU A 214 -2.70 13.09 -2.13
N VAL A 215 -2.68 11.84 -1.67
CA VAL A 215 -3.72 11.32 -0.76
C VAL A 215 -3.46 11.65 0.70
N PHE A 216 -2.21 11.56 1.16
CA PHE A 216 -1.86 11.74 2.58
C PHE A 216 -1.99 13.19 3.06
N ALA A 217 -1.50 14.16 2.28
CA ALA A 217 -1.44 15.57 2.69
C ALA A 217 -2.82 16.20 2.90
N PRO A 218 -3.85 15.98 2.05
CA PRO A 218 -5.21 16.46 2.31
C PRO A 218 -5.81 15.89 3.60
N VAL A 219 -5.58 14.60 3.88
CA VAL A 219 -6.06 13.96 5.12
C VAL A 219 -5.38 14.56 6.34
N MET A 220 -4.07 14.76 6.29
CA MET A 220 -3.32 15.44 7.33
C MET A 220 -3.86 16.86 7.54
N ALA A 221 -4.09 17.62 6.46
CA ALA A 221 -4.63 18.98 6.52
C ALA A 221 -6.02 19.01 7.20
N ILE A 222 -6.93 18.10 6.83
CA ILE A 222 -8.26 18.01 7.46
C ILE A 222 -8.13 17.77 8.97
N PHE A 223 -7.28 16.84 9.40
CA PHE A 223 -7.08 16.60 10.83
C PHE A 223 -6.45 17.78 11.57
N LEU A 224 -5.48 18.44 10.95
CA LEU A 224 -4.86 19.64 11.50
C LEU A 224 -5.86 20.79 11.66
N LEU A 225 -6.75 20.99 10.69
CA LEU A 225 -7.85 21.95 10.76
C LEU A 225 -8.84 21.60 11.88
N VAL A 226 -9.21 20.32 12.00
CA VAL A 226 -10.07 19.86 13.11
C VAL A 226 -9.42 20.12 14.47
N ASP A 227 -8.12 19.86 14.60
CA ASP A 227 -7.38 20.09 15.83
C ASP A 227 -7.21 21.59 16.15
N LEU A 228 -7.08 22.43 15.13
CA LEU A 228 -7.07 23.90 15.26
C LEU A 228 -8.43 24.42 15.75
N ILE A 229 -9.54 23.95 15.18
CA ILE A 229 -10.91 24.25 15.63
C ILE A 229 -11.12 23.80 17.09
N ARG A 230 -10.50 22.67 17.47
CA ARG A 230 -10.48 22.15 18.85
C ARG A 230 -9.45 22.83 19.76
N ARG A 231 -9.01 24.04 19.40
CA ARG A 231 -8.14 24.92 20.21
C ARG A 231 -6.71 24.42 20.41
N THR A 232 -6.20 23.57 19.51
CA THR A 232 -4.75 23.30 19.46
C THR A 232 -4.03 24.57 18.98
N PRO A 233 -2.93 25.01 19.62
CA PRO A 233 -2.22 26.23 19.24
C PRO A 233 -1.79 26.23 17.76
N PHE A 234 -2.07 27.33 17.05
CA PHE A 234 -1.77 27.49 15.62
C PHE A 234 -0.31 27.15 15.30
N GLN A 235 0.64 27.63 16.09
CA GLN A 235 2.08 27.35 15.87
C GLN A 235 2.38 25.85 15.82
N LYS A 236 1.74 25.03 16.66
CA LYS A 236 1.98 23.57 16.68
C LYS A 236 1.38 22.89 15.44
N VAL A 237 0.18 23.31 15.07
CA VAL A 237 -0.51 22.85 13.86
C VAL A 237 0.29 23.24 12.61
N PHE A 238 0.75 24.50 12.54
CA PHE A 238 1.52 25.03 11.42
C PHE A 238 2.90 24.38 11.31
N VAL A 239 3.65 24.25 12.41
CA VAL A 239 4.97 23.61 12.38
C VAL A 239 4.83 22.15 11.93
N PHE A 240 3.86 21.39 12.45
CA PHE A 240 3.65 20.03 11.97
C PHE A 240 3.14 19.99 10.53
N GLY A 241 2.22 20.87 10.12
CA GLY A 241 1.71 20.98 8.76
C GLY A 241 2.79 21.36 7.75
N SER A 242 3.76 22.20 8.12
CA SER A 242 4.81 22.66 7.22
C SER A 242 5.76 21.56 6.74
N THR A 243 5.71 20.35 7.31
CA THR A 243 6.50 19.20 6.83
C THR A 243 6.13 18.79 5.40
N VAL A 244 4.97 19.20 4.89
CA VAL A 244 4.55 18.91 3.51
C VAL A 244 5.09 19.90 2.48
N PHE A 245 5.63 21.06 2.88
CA PHE A 245 6.03 22.10 1.93
C PHE A 245 7.17 21.68 1.00
N VAL A 246 8.23 21.07 1.53
CA VAL A 246 9.34 20.57 0.68
C VAL A 246 8.86 19.43 -0.23
N PRO A 247 8.11 18.42 0.24
CA PRO A 247 7.47 17.45 -0.64
C PRO A 247 6.60 18.07 -1.75
N LEU A 248 5.84 19.13 -1.47
CA LEU A 248 5.05 19.82 -2.50
C LEU A 248 5.92 20.50 -3.57
N LEU A 249 7.10 21.01 -3.21
CA LEU A 249 8.07 21.51 -4.19
C LEU A 249 8.59 20.37 -5.08
N VAL A 250 8.75 19.16 -4.54
CA VAL A 250 9.10 17.97 -5.35
C VAL A 250 7.98 17.64 -6.33
N VAL A 251 6.71 17.63 -5.89
CA VAL A 251 5.56 17.42 -6.80
C VAL A 251 5.55 18.47 -7.91
N TRP A 252 5.76 19.74 -7.56
CA TRP A 252 5.81 20.83 -8.53
C TRP A 252 6.91 20.62 -9.58
N PHE A 253 8.13 20.27 -9.14
CA PHE A 253 9.24 19.95 -10.04
C PHE A 253 8.91 18.77 -10.96
N GLN A 254 8.37 17.68 -10.43
CA GLN A 254 7.98 16.51 -11.23
C GLN A 254 6.91 16.87 -12.27
N ASN A 255 5.91 17.66 -11.89
CA ASN A 255 4.86 18.12 -12.80
C ASN A 255 5.41 18.99 -13.93
N MET A 256 6.42 19.84 -13.67
CA MET A 256 7.05 20.65 -14.72
C MET A 256 7.73 19.78 -15.79
N ILE A 257 8.31 18.63 -15.40
CA ILE A 257 8.96 17.70 -16.32
C ILE A 257 7.93 16.84 -17.05
N LEU A 258 6.91 16.34 -16.34
CA LEU A 258 5.91 15.42 -16.90
C LEU A 258 4.91 16.12 -17.82
N PHE A 259 4.46 17.31 -17.44
CA PHE A 259 3.38 18.06 -18.11
C PHE A 259 3.87 19.39 -18.71
N GLY A 260 5.16 19.46 -19.05
CA GLY A 260 5.72 20.59 -19.79
C GLY A 260 5.07 20.72 -21.18
N ARG A 261 4.98 21.93 -21.73
CA ARG A 261 4.30 22.18 -23.01
C ARG A 261 4.81 21.33 -24.19
N GLU A 262 6.07 20.91 -24.12
CA GLU A 262 6.74 20.14 -25.17
C GLU A 262 6.49 18.63 -25.07
N THR A 263 5.92 18.14 -23.96
CA THR A 263 5.71 16.69 -23.76
C THR A 263 4.44 16.16 -24.40
N GLY A 264 3.48 17.03 -24.77
CA GLY A 264 2.16 16.63 -25.24
C GLY A 264 1.28 15.95 -24.18
N ASN A 265 1.77 15.83 -22.95
CA ASN A 265 1.07 15.20 -21.83
C ASN A 265 0.33 16.24 -21.00
N GLY A 266 -0.79 15.84 -20.43
CA GLY A 266 -1.58 16.67 -19.53
C GLY A 266 -2.41 15.83 -18.58
N TRP A 267 -3.32 16.49 -17.89
CA TRP A 267 -4.40 15.85 -17.15
C TRP A 267 -5.66 16.70 -17.24
N GLU A 268 -6.81 16.06 -17.12
CA GLU A 268 -8.11 16.70 -17.23
C GLU A 268 -9.07 16.18 -16.15
N ILE A 269 -10.10 16.96 -15.85
CA ILE A 269 -11.16 16.58 -14.92
C ILE A 269 -12.25 15.87 -15.71
N ARG A 270 -12.32 14.55 -15.60
CA ARG A 270 -13.32 13.71 -16.27
C ARG A 270 -13.91 12.67 -15.29
N PRO A 271 -14.95 13.06 -14.54
CA PRO A 271 -15.63 12.21 -13.57
C PRO A 271 -15.96 10.81 -14.11
N GLY A 272 -15.40 9.78 -13.48
CA GLY A 272 -15.65 8.37 -13.77
C GLY A 272 -14.94 7.80 -15.01
N TYR A 273 -14.25 8.62 -15.81
CA TYR A 273 -13.65 8.16 -17.06
C TYR A 273 -12.55 7.12 -16.83
N ALA A 274 -11.58 7.41 -15.96
CA ALA A 274 -10.46 6.49 -15.68
C ALA A 274 -10.95 5.13 -15.17
N LEU A 275 -11.96 5.12 -14.28
CA LEU A 275 -12.56 3.89 -13.76
C LEU A 275 -13.31 3.09 -14.84
N SER A 276 -13.83 3.76 -15.88
CA SER A 276 -14.59 3.14 -16.97
C SER A 276 -13.72 2.54 -18.08
N LEU A 277 -12.41 2.84 -18.11
CA LEU A 277 -11.51 2.35 -19.16
C LEU A 277 -11.40 0.82 -19.20
N HIS A 278 -11.53 0.17 -18.04
CA HIS A 278 -11.26 -1.26 -17.87
C HIS A 278 -12.36 -2.01 -17.12
N SER A 279 -13.53 -1.39 -16.93
CA SER A 279 -14.65 -2.02 -16.24
C SER A 279 -15.99 -1.54 -16.77
N ALA A 280 -16.85 -2.50 -17.12
CA ALA A 280 -18.24 -2.23 -17.44
C ALA A 280 -19.07 -1.77 -16.22
N TYR A 281 -18.60 -2.05 -15.00
CA TYR A 281 -19.28 -1.70 -13.75
C TYR A 281 -18.31 -1.05 -12.74
N PRO A 282 -17.85 0.18 -13.00
CA PRO A 282 -16.70 0.74 -12.28
C PRO A 282 -16.91 0.90 -10.77
N LEU A 283 -18.12 1.30 -10.35
CA LEU A 283 -18.44 1.42 -8.93
C LEU A 283 -18.52 0.06 -8.21
N LEU A 284 -19.01 -0.97 -8.91
CA LEU A 284 -19.03 -2.33 -8.39
C LEU A 284 -17.61 -2.88 -8.28
N SER A 285 -16.76 -2.65 -9.28
CA SER A 285 -15.33 -2.98 -9.23
C SER A 285 -14.62 -2.31 -8.06
N ALA A 286 -14.88 -1.02 -7.84
CA ALA A 286 -14.35 -0.29 -6.69
C ALA A 286 -14.83 -0.91 -5.35
N ALA A 287 -16.10 -1.29 -5.25
CA ALA A 287 -16.63 -1.97 -4.06
C ALA A 287 -16.00 -3.35 -3.84
N LEU A 288 -15.82 -4.14 -4.91
CA LEU A 288 -15.18 -5.47 -4.86
C LEU A 288 -13.68 -5.41 -4.54
N SER A 289 -13.03 -4.30 -4.89
CA SER A 289 -11.64 -4.00 -4.53
C SER A 289 -11.44 -3.92 -3.02
N ILE A 290 -12.45 -3.42 -2.31
CA ILE A 290 -12.41 -3.19 -0.86
C ILE A 290 -13.52 -3.95 -0.12
N PHE A 291 -13.98 -5.10 -0.65
CA PHE A 291 -15.18 -5.75 -0.13
C PHE A 291 -15.01 -6.19 1.33
N PHE A 292 -13.86 -6.75 1.72
CA PHE A 292 -13.60 -7.08 3.12
C PHE A 292 -13.66 -5.84 4.03
N PRO A 293 -12.88 -4.76 3.80
CA PRO A 293 -12.99 -3.54 4.60
C PRO A 293 -14.41 -2.95 4.63
N LEU A 294 -15.10 -2.93 3.49
CA LEU A 294 -16.44 -2.38 3.37
C LEU A 294 -17.47 -3.20 4.15
N ALA A 295 -17.46 -4.52 4.00
CA ALA A 295 -18.33 -5.41 4.77
C ALA A 295 -18.08 -5.26 6.28
N LEU A 296 -16.82 -5.21 6.69
CA LEU A 296 -16.47 -5.02 8.09
C LEU A 296 -16.87 -3.65 8.63
N LEU A 297 -16.70 -2.57 7.85
CA LEU A 297 -17.20 -1.23 8.19
C LEU A 297 -18.70 -1.27 8.47
N LEU A 298 -19.50 -1.88 7.58
CA LEU A 298 -20.96 -1.98 7.74
C LEU A 298 -21.34 -2.78 9.00
N ILE A 299 -20.65 -3.90 9.26
CA ILE A 299 -20.83 -4.71 10.47
C ILE A 299 -20.51 -3.88 11.73
N LEU A 300 -19.37 -3.19 11.76
CA LEU A 300 -18.93 -2.40 12.91
C LEU A 300 -19.80 -1.16 13.14
N LEU A 301 -20.33 -0.54 12.08
CA LEU A 301 -21.32 0.54 12.21
C LEU A 301 -22.62 0.05 12.86
N PHE A 302 -23.00 -1.22 12.67
CA PHE A 302 -24.16 -1.79 13.34
C PHE A 302 -23.89 -2.12 14.82
N ILE A 303 -22.69 -2.60 15.14
CA ILE A 303 -22.34 -3.08 16.49
C ILE A 303 -21.79 -1.96 17.40
N SER A 304 -20.87 -1.13 16.91
CA SER A 304 -20.04 -0.23 17.71
C SER A 304 -19.82 1.16 17.08
N ARG A 305 -20.86 1.71 16.45
CA ARG A 305 -20.83 3.02 15.74
C ARG A 305 -20.11 4.14 16.49
N ARG A 306 -20.44 4.36 17.76
CA ARG A 306 -19.93 5.52 18.52
C ARG A 306 -18.43 5.43 18.74
N GLU A 307 -17.93 4.25 19.08
CA GLU A 307 -16.50 4.01 19.30
C GLU A 307 -15.72 4.17 17.99
N LEU A 308 -16.23 3.57 16.91
CA LEU A 308 -15.62 3.61 15.58
C LEU A 308 -15.44 5.04 15.05
N LEU A 309 -16.47 5.88 15.20
CA LEU A 309 -16.46 7.27 14.74
C LEU A 309 -15.63 8.21 15.62
N THR A 310 -15.05 7.71 16.72
CA THR A 310 -14.11 8.50 17.53
C THR A 310 -12.65 8.09 17.32
N GLU A 311 -12.43 6.96 16.66
CA GLU A 311 -11.10 6.42 16.44
C GLU A 311 -10.41 7.12 15.26
N ARG A 312 -9.49 8.02 15.59
CA ARG A 312 -8.79 8.86 14.61
C ARG A 312 -8.07 8.06 13.53
N GLN A 313 -7.45 6.93 13.90
CA GLN A 313 -6.75 6.07 12.94
C GLN A 313 -7.72 5.48 11.92
N PHE A 314 -8.85 4.94 12.39
CA PHE A 314 -9.90 4.39 11.53
C PHE A 314 -10.47 5.45 10.57
N LEU A 315 -10.84 6.62 11.10
CA LEU A 315 -11.32 7.73 10.28
C LEU A 315 -10.26 8.18 9.26
N GLY A 316 -9.00 8.22 9.67
CA GLY A 316 -7.91 8.68 8.81
C GLY A 316 -7.66 7.76 7.63
N THR A 317 -7.64 6.44 7.84
CA THR A 317 -7.45 5.47 6.75
C THR A 317 -8.63 5.47 5.78
N TRP A 318 -9.86 5.59 6.27
CA TRP A 318 -11.04 5.71 5.40
C TRP A 318 -11.09 7.04 4.65
N LEU A 319 -10.66 8.14 5.28
CA LEU A 319 -10.56 9.43 4.60
C LEU A 319 -9.47 9.41 3.52
N MET A 320 -8.34 8.72 3.74
CA MET A 320 -7.35 8.47 2.68
C MET A 320 -7.97 7.68 1.53
N ALA A 321 -8.77 6.65 1.80
CA ALA A 321 -9.44 5.88 0.75
C ALA A 321 -10.44 6.74 -0.04
N VAL A 322 -11.19 7.62 0.64
CA VAL A 322 -12.10 8.57 -0.02
C VAL A 322 -11.34 9.58 -0.88
N VAL A 323 -10.27 10.20 -0.36
CA VAL A 323 -9.46 11.16 -1.12
C VAL A 323 -8.83 10.48 -2.34
N GLY A 324 -8.23 9.30 -2.16
CA GLY A 324 -7.67 8.53 -3.28
C GLY A 324 -8.73 8.13 -4.30
N PHE A 325 -9.91 7.67 -3.86
CA PHE A 325 -11.00 7.35 -4.79
C PHE A 325 -11.48 8.59 -5.55
N LEU A 326 -11.57 9.75 -4.89
CA LEU A 326 -11.91 11.01 -5.56
C LEU A 326 -10.86 11.43 -6.59
N GLU A 327 -9.57 11.20 -6.32
CA GLU A 327 -8.52 11.45 -7.31
C GLU A 327 -8.73 10.61 -8.58
N VAL A 328 -8.94 9.31 -8.43
CA VAL A 328 -9.20 8.40 -9.56
C VAL A 328 -10.51 8.72 -10.26
N PHE A 329 -11.53 9.09 -9.50
CA PHE A 329 -12.84 9.42 -10.06
C PHE A 329 -12.76 10.72 -10.86
N LEU A 330 -12.08 11.76 -10.36
CA LEU A 330 -12.10 13.08 -10.97
C LEU A 330 -11.05 13.27 -12.06
N PHE A 331 -9.85 12.71 -11.92
CA PHE A 331 -8.72 13.06 -12.77
C PHE A 331 -8.30 11.92 -13.70
N THR A 332 -7.90 12.27 -14.90
CA THR A 332 -7.30 11.36 -15.89
C THR A 332 -6.12 12.04 -16.58
N GLU A 333 -5.08 11.29 -16.92
CA GLU A 333 -3.97 11.81 -17.72
C GLU A 333 -4.36 11.84 -19.21
N THR A 334 -3.69 12.69 -19.97
CA THR A 334 -3.83 12.81 -21.42
C THR A 334 -2.47 12.68 -22.11
N GLY A 335 -2.47 12.53 -23.43
CA GLY A 335 -1.25 12.28 -24.21
C GLY A 335 -0.80 10.83 -24.10
N ASP A 336 0.50 10.60 -24.20
CA ASP A 336 1.09 9.24 -24.17
C ASP A 336 0.88 8.54 -22.83
N ARG A 337 0.56 9.31 -21.78
CA ARG A 337 0.35 8.85 -20.41
C ARG A 337 -1.10 8.50 -20.08
N ALA A 338 -2.03 8.68 -21.02
CA ALA A 338 -3.47 8.49 -20.77
C ALA A 338 -3.82 7.07 -20.28
N GLY A 339 -3.07 6.05 -20.72
CA GLY A 339 -3.25 4.65 -20.33
C GLY A 339 -2.53 4.24 -19.04
N ASP A 340 -1.66 5.09 -18.46
CA ASP A 340 -0.79 4.70 -17.34
C ASP A 340 -1.54 4.63 -15.99
N GLY A 341 -2.70 5.28 -15.90
CA GLY A 341 -3.53 5.24 -14.70
C GLY A 341 -2.91 5.89 -13.46
N ASN A 342 -2.07 6.94 -13.58
CA ASN A 342 -1.24 7.38 -12.45
C ASN A 342 -1.98 7.95 -11.22
N PHE A 343 -3.24 8.35 -11.38
CA PHE A 343 -4.08 8.76 -10.25
C PHE A 343 -4.54 7.58 -9.38
N MET A 344 -4.42 6.33 -9.85
CA MET A 344 -4.86 5.12 -9.12
C MET A 344 -3.95 4.74 -7.96
N TRP A 345 -2.66 5.01 -8.08
CA TRP A 345 -1.65 4.50 -7.15
C TRP A 345 -1.76 5.05 -5.72
N GLY A 346 -2.31 6.25 -5.55
CA GLY A 346 -2.60 6.83 -4.24
C GLY A 346 -3.74 6.09 -3.54
N TYR A 347 -4.79 5.75 -4.31
CA TYR A 347 -5.89 4.91 -3.85
C TYR A 347 -5.44 3.49 -3.54
N SER A 348 -4.59 2.88 -4.37
CA SER A 348 -3.99 1.55 -4.12
C SER A 348 -3.25 1.50 -2.77
N PHE A 349 -2.50 2.56 -2.42
CA PHE A 349 -1.87 2.66 -1.09
C PHE A 349 -2.91 2.81 0.03
N ALA A 350 -3.95 3.62 -0.18
CA ALA A 350 -5.03 3.78 0.80
C ALA A 350 -5.81 2.47 1.02
N ILE A 351 -5.99 1.64 -0.01
CA ILE A 351 -6.55 0.28 0.11
C ILE A 351 -5.73 -0.53 1.12
N LEU A 352 -4.40 -0.54 1.03
CA LEU A 352 -3.57 -1.23 2.04
C LEU A 352 -3.89 -0.73 3.45
N MET A 353 -4.01 0.59 3.65
CA MET A 353 -4.28 1.17 4.96
C MET A 353 -5.63 0.73 5.53
N ILE A 354 -6.70 0.73 4.73
CA ILE A 354 -8.02 0.25 5.19
C ILE A 354 -8.06 -1.25 5.42
N PHE A 355 -7.25 -2.05 4.70
CA PHE A 355 -7.09 -3.47 4.98
C PHE A 355 -6.36 -3.72 6.30
N VAL A 356 -5.33 -2.94 6.62
CA VAL A 356 -4.61 -3.02 7.90
C VAL A 356 -5.52 -2.71 9.09
N ILE A 357 -6.26 -1.59 9.03
CA ILE A 357 -7.18 -1.25 10.13
C ILE A 357 -8.34 -2.25 10.22
N SER A 358 -8.86 -2.73 9.09
CA SER A 358 -9.92 -3.73 9.06
C SER A 358 -9.48 -5.06 9.64
N LEU A 359 -8.27 -5.54 9.31
CA LEU A 359 -7.72 -6.76 9.91
C LEU A 359 -7.54 -6.62 11.42
N THR A 360 -7.14 -5.44 11.89
CA THR A 360 -7.03 -5.12 13.31
C THR A 360 -8.39 -5.21 14.00
N LYS A 361 -9.41 -4.54 13.47
CA LYS A 361 -10.77 -4.54 14.03
C LYS A 361 -11.43 -5.92 13.97
N TRP A 362 -11.19 -6.67 12.90
CA TRP A 362 -11.66 -8.05 12.77
C TRP A 362 -11.04 -8.95 13.85
N ALA A 363 -9.74 -8.82 14.12
CA ALA A 363 -9.08 -9.57 15.18
C ALA A 363 -9.59 -9.17 16.59
N GLU A 364 -9.87 -7.89 16.83
CA GLU A 364 -10.50 -7.40 18.06
C GLU A 364 -11.91 -7.98 18.26
N MET A 365 -12.73 -7.99 17.20
CA MET A 365 -14.05 -8.60 17.20
C MET A 365 -13.98 -10.09 17.53
N GLY A 366 -13.07 -10.84 16.90
CA GLY A 366 -12.85 -12.26 17.19
C GLY A 366 -12.44 -12.52 18.64
N LYS A 367 -11.49 -11.72 19.19
CA LYS A 367 -11.11 -11.80 20.60
C LYS A 367 -12.30 -11.52 21.53
N GLY A 368 -13.15 -10.56 21.19
CA GLY A 368 -14.38 -10.24 21.92
C GLY A 368 -15.36 -11.41 21.94
N ILE A 369 -15.61 -12.05 20.79
CA ILE A 369 -16.47 -13.22 20.66
C ILE A 369 -15.95 -14.40 21.51
N LEU A 370 -14.65 -14.66 21.46
CA LEU A 370 -14.03 -15.76 22.23
C LEU A 370 -14.13 -15.57 23.75
N ARG A 371 -14.11 -14.32 24.22
CA ARG A 371 -14.25 -13.98 25.65
C ARG A 371 -15.67 -14.17 26.17
N LYS A 372 -16.70 -14.02 25.33
CA LYS A 372 -18.11 -14.22 25.71
C LYS A 372 -18.38 -15.71 26.00
N LYS A 373 -19.09 -16.02 27.10
CA LYS A 373 -19.45 -17.39 27.52
C LYS A 373 -20.97 -17.63 27.47
N GLY A 374 -21.37 -18.86 27.14
CA GLY A 374 -22.77 -19.31 27.19
C GLY A 374 -23.71 -18.48 26.30
N THR A 375 -24.87 -18.10 26.84
CA THR A 375 -25.92 -17.30 26.19
C THR A 375 -25.51 -15.87 25.83
N GLN A 376 -24.33 -15.40 26.25
CA GLN A 376 -23.81 -14.08 25.85
C GLN A 376 -23.26 -14.07 24.41
N ARG A 377 -23.06 -15.25 23.79
CA ARG A 377 -22.63 -15.35 22.40
C ARG A 377 -23.80 -15.07 21.47
N CYS A 378 -23.70 -13.97 20.72
CA CYS A 378 -24.69 -13.57 19.74
C CYS A 378 -24.41 -14.28 18.41
N LEU A 379 -25.33 -15.14 17.95
CA LEU A 379 -25.18 -15.91 16.70
C LEU A 379 -24.97 -14.99 15.46
N PRO A 380 -25.67 -13.85 15.32
CA PRO A 380 -25.38 -12.85 14.28
C PRO A 380 -23.94 -12.32 14.29
N GLU A 381 -23.35 -12.05 15.46
CA GLU A 381 -21.96 -11.56 15.56
C GLU A 381 -20.96 -12.63 15.08
N ILE A 382 -21.20 -13.89 15.43
CA ILE A 382 -20.38 -15.02 14.96
C ILE A 382 -20.54 -15.17 13.44
N GLY A 383 -21.77 -15.10 12.93
CA GLY A 383 -22.05 -15.12 11.50
C GLY A 383 -21.33 -14.01 10.75
N ALA A 384 -21.36 -12.78 11.26
CA ALA A 384 -20.65 -11.63 10.69
C ALA A 384 -19.12 -11.80 10.73
N PHE A 385 -18.57 -12.35 11.81
CA PHE A 385 -17.15 -12.67 11.92
C PHE A 385 -16.71 -13.74 10.90
N VAL A 386 -17.48 -14.82 10.75
CA VAL A 386 -17.21 -15.88 9.78
C VAL A 386 -17.36 -15.38 8.35
N PHE A 387 -18.43 -14.63 8.05
CA PHE A 387 -18.63 -14.03 6.73
C PHE A 387 -17.47 -13.13 6.33
N SER A 388 -17.08 -12.19 7.19
CA SER A 388 -15.94 -11.30 6.91
C SER A 388 -14.62 -12.07 6.76
N ALA A 389 -14.43 -13.18 7.50
CA ALA A 389 -13.29 -14.07 7.31
C ALA A 389 -13.27 -14.73 5.92
N LEU A 390 -14.42 -15.22 5.45
CA LEU A 390 -14.55 -15.82 4.11
C LEU A 390 -14.25 -14.79 3.01
N VAL A 391 -14.73 -13.55 3.16
CA VAL A 391 -14.43 -12.46 2.22
C VAL A 391 -12.93 -12.14 2.21
N LEU A 392 -12.29 -12.05 3.38
CA LEU A 392 -10.83 -11.85 3.47
C LEU A 392 -10.05 -13.00 2.81
N LEU A 393 -10.46 -14.24 3.06
CA LEU A 393 -9.85 -15.42 2.44
C LEU A 393 -9.99 -15.40 0.92
N TRP A 394 -11.11 -14.91 0.39
CA TRP A 394 -11.30 -14.74 -1.05
C TRP A 394 -10.34 -13.71 -1.63
N HIS A 395 -10.18 -12.54 -1.00
CA HIS A 395 -9.18 -11.54 -1.41
C HIS A 395 -7.75 -12.11 -1.46
N ILE A 396 -7.37 -12.89 -0.43
CA ILE A 396 -6.06 -13.53 -0.35
C ILE A 396 -5.90 -14.60 -1.43
N TYR A 397 -6.92 -15.43 -1.64
CA TYR A 397 -6.93 -16.44 -2.71
C TYR A 397 -6.74 -15.78 -4.08
N CYS A 398 -7.50 -14.72 -4.38
CA CYS A 398 -7.38 -13.97 -5.62
C CYS A 398 -5.96 -13.45 -5.84
N GLY A 399 -5.30 -12.92 -4.80
CA GLY A 399 -3.94 -12.40 -4.97
C GLY A 399 -2.85 -13.46 -4.99
N ILE A 400 -2.99 -14.58 -4.27
CA ILE A 400 -2.08 -15.74 -4.43
C ILE A 400 -2.21 -16.28 -5.84
N TYR A 401 -3.45 -16.50 -6.32
CA TYR A 401 -3.71 -16.93 -7.68
C TYR A 401 -3.06 -15.98 -8.68
N PHE A 402 -3.30 -14.67 -8.55
CA PHE A 402 -2.72 -13.66 -9.43
C PHE A 402 -1.18 -13.72 -9.43
N TYR A 403 -0.56 -13.70 -8.25
CA TYR A 403 0.90 -13.71 -8.12
C TYR A 403 1.54 -14.97 -8.70
N VAL A 404 0.93 -16.15 -8.49
CA VAL A 404 1.44 -17.41 -9.06
C VAL A 404 1.39 -17.38 -10.59
N HIS A 405 0.35 -16.82 -11.19
CA HIS A 405 0.27 -16.70 -12.65
C HIS A 405 1.31 -15.71 -13.20
N LEU A 406 1.59 -14.60 -12.49
CA LEU A 406 2.71 -13.73 -12.85
C LEU A 406 4.05 -14.47 -12.82
N LEU A 407 4.29 -15.31 -11.81
CA LEU A 407 5.50 -16.14 -11.72
C LEU A 407 5.61 -17.18 -12.84
N GLN A 408 4.50 -17.55 -13.45
CA GLN A 408 4.45 -18.45 -14.62
C GLN A 408 4.60 -17.70 -15.94
N GLY A 409 4.67 -16.37 -15.90
CA GLY A 409 4.84 -15.53 -17.08
C GLY A 409 3.53 -15.03 -17.69
N VAL A 410 2.39 -15.21 -17.04
CA VAL A 410 1.14 -14.60 -17.50
C VAL A 410 1.22 -13.08 -17.33
N SER A 411 0.70 -12.33 -18.30
CA SER A 411 0.60 -10.87 -18.23
C SER A 411 -0.27 -10.44 -17.04
N TYR A 412 0.03 -9.26 -16.46
CA TYR A 412 -0.77 -8.69 -15.36
C TYR A 412 -2.20 -8.30 -15.76
N TYR A 413 -2.49 -8.21 -17.05
CA TYR A 413 -3.86 -8.08 -17.53
C TYR A 413 -4.68 -9.37 -17.36
N MET A 414 -4.03 -10.53 -17.48
CA MET A 414 -4.67 -11.87 -17.42
C MET A 414 -5.86 -12.02 -18.38
N TRP A 415 -5.63 -11.74 -19.68
CA TRP A 415 -6.64 -11.82 -20.73
C TRP A 415 -7.11 -13.26 -21.08
N ASP A 416 -6.63 -14.29 -20.38
CA ASP A 416 -6.92 -15.72 -20.64
C ASP A 416 -7.88 -16.34 -19.62
#